data_AF-A0A433EL34-F1
#
_entry.id   AF-A0A433EL34-F1
#
_cell.length_a   1.000
_cell.length_b   1.000
_cell.length_c   1.000
_cell.angle_alpha   90.00
_cell.angle_beta   90.00
_cell.angle_gamma   90.00
#
_symmetry.space_group_name_H-M   'P 1'
#
loop_
_entity.id
_entity.type
_entity.pdbx_description
1 polymer ?
#
loop_
_entity_poly.entity_id
_entity_poly.type
_entity_poly.pdbx_seq_one_letter_code
_entity_poly.pdbx_strand_id
1 'polypeptide(L)'
;QEVYYKINPETGKEEYIFPLDKLLGIEKWQRIDNSVKEKILSFIIEKKRYKDILDTMEHVKISLMTISNIIKNAKTDEEYYINKTNKKIDIPHTLYIQMDGTYLKMLDATKQGRKKIKKHTIVSTVHTGFDEEKYTVKRPVIANKLGIFEMDNIPDYLKKEANLKPVLLKLFTLIETHYNMTPNIEIMILGDGAPWIKNTKNFMHQYFPKNKIHY
;
A
#
# COMPACT_ATOMS: atom_id res chain seq x y z
N GLN A 1 8.18 38.06 -16.26
CA GLN A 1 8.49 36.77 -16.90
C GLN A 1 8.57 37.01 -18.38
N GLU A 2 9.74 36.74 -18.99
CA GLU A 2 9.88 36.79 -20.45
C GLU A 2 9.10 35.62 -21.04
N VAL A 3 8.16 35.94 -21.93
CA VAL A 3 7.27 34.97 -22.56
C VAL A 3 7.87 34.62 -23.92
N TYR A 4 8.27 33.37 -24.09
CA TYR A 4 8.79 32.88 -25.37
C TYR A 4 7.63 32.23 -26.14
N TYR A 5 7.54 32.45 -27.44
CA TYR A 5 6.57 31.77 -28.29
C TYR A 5 7.29 30.88 -29.31
N LYS A 6 6.66 29.77 -29.68
CA LYS A 6 7.04 28.93 -30.82
C LYS A 6 5.82 28.74 -31.70
N ILE A 7 5.99 28.82 -33.01
CA ILE A 7 4.95 28.40 -33.94
C ILE A 7 4.95 26.87 -33.98
N ASN A 8 3.82 26.27 -33.62
CA ASN A 8 3.63 24.84 -33.73
C ASN A 8 3.64 24.45 -35.22
N PRO A 9 4.59 23.63 -35.69
CA PRO A 9 4.73 23.29 -37.12
C PRO A 9 3.57 22.47 -37.67
N GLU A 10 2.79 21.78 -36.82
CA GLU A 10 1.65 20.96 -37.24
C GLU A 10 0.35 21.76 -37.31
N THR A 11 0.17 22.76 -36.44
CA THR A 11 -1.09 23.53 -36.34
C THR A 11 -0.97 24.98 -36.83
N GLY A 12 0.25 25.47 -37.08
CA GLY A 12 0.54 26.84 -37.50
C GLY A 12 0.26 27.91 -36.43
N LYS A 13 -0.06 27.51 -35.20
CA LYS A 13 -0.45 28.42 -34.12
C LYS A 13 0.72 28.79 -33.22
N GLU A 14 0.70 30.02 -32.70
CA GLU A 14 1.62 30.46 -31.68
C GLU A 14 1.32 29.76 -30.35
N GLU A 15 2.31 29.02 -29.85
CA GLU A 15 2.28 28.40 -28.54
C GLU A 15 3.23 29.13 -27.60
N TYR A 16 2.65 29.65 -26.51
CA TYR A 16 3.41 30.22 -25.42
C TYR A 16 4.17 29.12 -24.67
N ILE A 17 5.48 29.31 -24.56
CA ILE A 17 6.40 28.46 -23.81
C ILE A 17 6.86 29.24 -22.59
N PHE A 18 6.70 28.62 -21.43
CA PHE A 18 7.27 29.07 -20.17
C PHE A 18 8.50 28.18 -19.89
N PRO A 19 9.74 28.65 -20.16
CA PRO A 19 10.93 27.81 -20.07
C PRO A 19 11.16 27.23 -18.67
N LEU A 20 10.82 28.01 -17.63
CA LEU A 20 10.89 27.57 -16.24
C LEU A 20 9.93 26.41 -15.96
N ASP A 21 8.68 26.51 -16.41
CA ASP A 21 7.69 25.44 -16.25
C ASP A 21 8.15 24.16 -16.96
N LYS A 22 8.76 24.30 -18.15
CA LYS A 22 9.33 23.16 -18.88
C LYS A 22 10.52 22.53 -18.15
N LEU A 23 11.41 23.33 -17.57
CA LEU A 23 12.54 22.85 -16.77
C LEU A 23 12.07 22.11 -15.52
N LEU A 24 11.01 22.60 -14.89
CA LEU A 24 10.43 22.02 -13.67
C LEU A 24 9.43 20.87 -13.95
N GLY A 25 9.19 20.54 -15.22
CA GLY A 25 8.23 19.50 -15.62
C GLY A 25 6.78 19.81 -15.24
N ILE A 26 6.42 21.10 -15.18
CA ILE A 26 5.07 21.57 -14.84
C ILE A 26 4.21 21.54 -16.10
N GLU A 27 3.11 20.77 -16.05
CA GLU A 27 2.15 20.72 -17.16
C GLU A 27 1.41 22.05 -17.32
N LYS A 28 1.05 22.42 -18.55
CA LYS A 28 0.39 23.71 -18.86
C LYS A 28 -0.90 23.97 -18.07
N TRP A 29 -1.63 22.93 -17.70
CA TRP A 29 -2.86 23.01 -16.90
C TRP A 29 -2.63 22.82 -15.39
N GLN A 30 -1.41 22.53 -14.97
CA GLN A 30 -1.08 22.29 -13.57
C GLN A 30 -1.16 23.61 -12.77
N ARG A 31 -2.03 23.62 -11.77
CA ARG A 31 -2.24 24.77 -10.87
C ARG A 31 -1.50 24.67 -9.55
N ILE A 32 -1.02 23.47 -9.21
CA ILE A 32 -0.37 23.17 -7.94
C ILE A 32 1.01 22.61 -8.24
N ASP A 33 2.01 23.25 -7.67
CA ASP A 33 3.40 22.84 -7.81
C ASP A 33 3.65 21.44 -7.23
N ASN A 34 4.62 20.73 -7.80
CA ASN A 34 4.95 19.37 -7.38
C ASN A 34 5.48 19.32 -5.93
N SER A 35 6.21 20.35 -5.47
CA SER A 35 6.69 20.43 -4.09
C SER A 35 5.53 20.49 -3.08
N VAL A 36 4.44 21.19 -3.42
CA VAL A 36 3.23 21.27 -2.59
C VAL A 36 2.56 19.89 -2.51
N LYS A 37 2.47 19.17 -3.64
CA LYS A 37 1.92 17.80 -3.66
C LYS A 37 2.75 16.87 -2.79
N GLU A 38 4.07 16.88 -2.94
CA GLU A 38 5.01 16.06 -2.15
C GLU A 38 4.91 16.36 -0.65
N LYS A 39 4.80 17.64 -0.28
CA LYS A 39 4.65 18.05 1.12
C LYS A 39 3.32 17.58 1.73
N ILE A 40 2.23 17.65 0.97
CA ILE A 40 0.94 17.11 1.41
C ILE A 40 1.05 15.59 1.63
N LEU A 41 1.69 14.86 0.71
CA LEU A 41 1.91 13.42 0.84
C LEU A 41 2.79 13.08 2.04
N SER A 42 3.84 13.86 2.32
CA SER A 42 4.70 13.65 3.50
C SER A 42 3.91 13.79 4.81
N PHE A 43 3.02 14.77 4.90
CA PHE A 43 2.18 14.95 6.08
C PHE A 43 1.17 13.81 6.29
N ILE A 44 0.68 13.20 5.21
CA ILE A 44 -0.17 12.02 5.29
C ILE A 44 0.60 10.82 5.84
N ILE A 45 1.86 10.63 5.42
CA ILE A 45 2.75 9.60 5.96
C ILE A 45 2.98 9.82 7.47
N GLU A 46 3.11 11.08 7.90
CA GLU A 46 3.17 11.48 9.31
C GLU A 46 1.84 11.35 10.08
N LYS A 47 0.80 10.76 9.48
CA LYS A 47 -0.53 10.53 10.06
C LYS A 47 -1.28 11.81 10.44
N LYS A 48 -0.99 12.94 9.79
CA LYS A 48 -1.75 14.18 10.01
C LYS A 48 -3.14 14.08 9.37
N ARG A 49 -4.15 14.65 10.02
CA ARG A 49 -5.50 14.74 9.44
C ARG A 49 -5.53 15.82 8.36
N TYR A 50 -6.46 15.75 7.42
CA TYR A 50 -6.55 16.75 6.35
C TYR A 50 -6.71 18.18 6.87
N LYS A 51 -7.42 18.34 7.99
CA LYS A 51 -7.55 19.65 8.66
C LYS A 51 -6.22 20.14 9.22
N ASP A 52 -5.45 19.26 9.88
CA ASP A 52 -4.13 19.63 10.41
C ASP A 52 -3.17 20.02 9.27
N ILE A 53 -3.27 19.36 8.11
CA ILE A 53 -2.50 19.70 6.90
C ILE A 53 -2.91 21.08 6.37
N LEU A 54 -4.23 21.32 6.26
CA LEU A 54 -4.77 22.59 5.82
C LEU A 54 -4.30 23.74 6.71
N ASP A 55 -4.39 23.56 8.03
CA ASP A 55 -3.99 24.54 9.04
C ASP A 55 -2.47 24.80 8.98
N THR A 56 -1.66 23.77 8.73
CA THR A 56 -0.19 23.91 8.58
C THR A 56 0.20 24.64 7.28
N MET A 57 -0.62 24.51 6.23
CA MET A 57 -0.35 25.03 4.89
C MET A 57 -1.30 26.19 4.52
N GLU A 58 -1.79 26.94 5.51
CA GLU A 58 -2.79 28.01 5.32
C GLU A 58 -2.34 29.04 4.25
N HIS A 59 -1.04 29.37 4.24
CA HIS A 59 -0.42 30.29 3.28
C HIS A 59 -0.51 29.82 1.81
N VAL A 60 -0.66 28.51 1.56
CA VAL A 60 -0.76 27.92 0.22
C VAL A 60 -2.19 28.00 -0.35
N LYS A 61 -3.18 28.41 0.47
CA LYS A 61 -4.59 28.61 0.06
C LYS A 61 -5.20 27.41 -0.68
N ILE A 62 -4.88 26.20 -0.26
CA ILE A 62 -5.46 24.95 -0.77
C ILE A 62 -6.77 24.61 -0.04
N SER A 63 -7.58 23.73 -0.61
CA SER A 63 -8.81 23.25 0.03
C SER A 63 -8.66 21.79 0.51
N LEU A 64 -9.55 21.34 1.40
CA LEU A 64 -9.66 19.91 1.74
C LEU A 64 -9.92 19.04 0.51
N MET A 65 -10.66 19.56 -0.47
CA MET A 65 -10.93 18.88 -1.73
C MET A 65 -9.64 18.69 -2.55
N THR A 66 -8.78 19.70 -2.55
CA THR A 66 -7.47 19.65 -3.19
C THR A 66 -6.59 18.56 -2.60
N ILE A 67 -6.50 18.50 -1.26
CA ILE A 67 -5.76 17.44 -0.54
C ILE A 67 -6.32 16.06 -0.91
N SER A 68 -7.65 15.91 -0.90
CA SER A 68 -8.33 14.67 -1.27
C SER A 68 -8.01 14.23 -2.70
N ASN A 69 -8.04 15.17 -3.66
CA ASN A 69 -7.73 14.88 -5.06
C ASN A 69 -6.26 14.49 -5.27
N ILE A 70 -5.32 15.14 -4.57
CA ILE A 70 -3.90 14.79 -4.62
C ILE A 70 -3.69 13.36 -4.12
N ILE A 71 -4.32 12.99 -3.01
CA ILE A 71 -4.22 11.63 -2.45
C ILE A 71 -4.86 10.59 -3.38
N LYS A 72 -6.03 10.88 -3.96
CA LYS A 72 -6.71 9.97 -4.90
C LYS A 72 -5.91 9.76 -6.20
N ASN A 73 -5.20 10.79 -6.64
CA ASN A 73 -4.37 10.76 -7.84
C ASN A 73 -2.93 10.30 -7.55
N ALA A 74 -2.56 10.11 -6.29
CA ALA A 74 -1.29 9.51 -5.94
C ALA A 74 -1.35 8.05 -6.44
N LYS A 75 -0.72 7.81 -7.59
CA LYS A 75 -0.48 6.48 -8.10
C LYS A 75 0.45 5.81 -7.09
N THR A 76 -0.13 5.00 -6.23
CA THR A 76 0.62 3.86 -5.71
C THR A 76 0.80 2.96 -6.93
N ASP A 77 2.02 2.50 -7.19
CA ASP A 77 2.17 1.35 -8.07
C ASP A 77 1.14 0.31 -7.56
N GLU A 78 0.29 -0.21 -8.45
CA GLU A 78 -0.83 -1.13 -8.10
C GLU A 78 -0.36 -2.38 -7.32
N GLU A 79 0.94 -2.56 -7.31
CA GLU A 79 1.73 -3.45 -6.51
C GLU A 79 1.89 -2.92 -5.08
N TYR A 80 1.28 -3.61 -4.13
CA TYR A 80 1.43 -3.42 -2.68
C TYR A 80 2.87 -3.76 -2.20
N TYR A 81 3.86 -3.72 -3.09
CA TYR A 81 5.18 -4.28 -2.94
C TYR A 81 6.20 -3.17 -2.68
N ILE A 82 6.82 -3.22 -1.50
CA ILE A 82 8.05 -2.50 -1.23
C ILE A 82 9.16 -3.31 -1.92
N ASN A 83 9.62 -2.86 -3.09
CA ASN A 83 10.70 -3.39 -3.95
C ASN A 83 10.25 -4.11 -5.23
N LYS A 84 10.23 -3.36 -6.35
CA LYS A 84 10.33 -3.92 -7.70
C LYS A 84 11.78 -4.36 -7.96
N THR A 85 12.12 -5.57 -7.52
CA THR A 85 13.35 -6.24 -7.98
C THR A 85 12.96 -7.45 -8.83
N ASN A 86 13.53 -7.56 -10.03
CA ASN A 86 13.30 -8.73 -10.89
C ASN A 86 13.88 -10.03 -10.28
N LYS A 87 14.74 -9.91 -9.27
CA LYS A 87 15.27 -11.04 -8.52
C LYS A 87 14.36 -11.37 -7.35
N LYS A 88 13.91 -12.62 -7.29
CA LYS A 88 13.21 -13.18 -6.14
C LYS A 88 14.14 -13.26 -4.93
N ILE A 89 13.55 -13.09 -3.75
CA ILE A 89 14.20 -13.14 -2.44
C ILE A 89 14.45 -14.61 -2.07
N ASP A 90 15.70 -14.93 -1.78
CA ASP A 90 16.08 -16.23 -1.24
C ASP A 90 15.60 -16.37 0.21
N ILE A 91 14.98 -17.49 0.53
CA ILE A 91 14.50 -17.79 1.90
C ILE A 91 15.59 -18.62 2.59
N PRO A 92 16.26 -18.10 3.64
CA PRO A 92 17.39 -18.79 4.27
C PRO A 92 16.99 -20.11 4.95
N HIS A 93 15.88 -20.09 5.69
CA HIS A 93 15.37 -21.26 6.41
C HIS A 93 13.86 -21.16 6.65
N THR A 94 13.40 -20.00 7.14
CA THR A 94 12.01 -19.77 7.51
C THR A 94 11.41 -18.57 6.78
N LEU A 95 10.21 -18.76 6.25
CA LEU A 95 9.33 -17.69 5.78
C LEU A 95 8.30 -17.38 6.87
N TYR A 96 8.30 -16.16 7.37
CA TYR A 96 7.36 -15.72 8.39
C TYR A 96 6.19 -15.00 7.74
N ILE A 97 4.97 -15.37 8.14
CA ILE A 97 3.72 -14.75 7.69
C ILE A 97 3.02 -14.21 8.91
N GLN A 98 2.98 -12.88 9.08
CA GLN A 98 2.24 -12.24 10.16
C GLN A 98 0.87 -11.81 9.65
N MET A 99 -0.19 -12.28 10.27
CA MET A 99 -1.57 -11.95 9.94
C MET A 99 -2.24 -11.22 11.09
N ASP A 100 -2.98 -10.15 10.76
CA ASP A 100 -3.76 -9.39 11.74
C ASP A 100 -5.07 -8.90 11.11
N GLY A 101 -6.11 -8.79 11.94
CA GLY A 101 -7.43 -8.33 11.57
C GLY A 101 -7.78 -7.07 12.35
N THR A 102 -8.08 -5.98 11.64
CA THR A 102 -8.56 -4.73 12.24
C THR A 102 -9.91 -4.31 11.64
N TYR A 103 -10.48 -3.23 12.15
CA TYR A 103 -11.67 -2.63 11.57
C TYR A 103 -11.61 -1.11 11.59
N LEU A 104 -12.10 -0.50 10.52
CA LEU A 104 -12.26 0.94 10.40
C LEU A 104 -13.74 1.30 10.53
N LYS A 105 -14.05 2.32 11.32
CA LYS A 105 -15.40 2.86 11.40
C LYS A 105 -15.59 3.88 10.28
N MET A 106 -16.53 3.63 9.38
CA MET A 106 -16.81 4.49 8.22
C MET A 106 -18.29 4.87 8.18
N LEU A 107 -18.62 5.95 7.46
CA LEU A 107 -20.01 6.27 7.16
C LEU A 107 -20.45 5.49 5.93
N ASP A 108 -21.60 4.84 6.03
CA ASP A 108 -22.24 4.18 4.89
C ASP A 108 -22.82 5.27 3.98
N ALA A 109 -22.24 5.40 2.77
CA ALA A 109 -22.67 6.38 1.78
C ALA A 109 -23.95 5.96 1.04
N THR A 110 -24.35 4.68 1.15
CA THR A 110 -25.49 4.11 0.40
C THR A 110 -26.79 4.13 1.18
N LYS A 111 -26.74 4.25 2.52
CA LYS A 111 -27.93 4.26 3.38
C LYS A 111 -28.34 5.69 3.75
N GLN A 112 -29.62 6.00 3.55
CA GLN A 112 -30.22 7.22 4.07
C GLN A 112 -29.97 7.30 5.59
N GLY A 113 -29.36 8.40 6.04
CA GLY A 113 -29.09 8.66 7.46
C GLY A 113 -27.64 8.52 7.95
N ARG A 114 -26.64 8.37 7.06
CA ARG A 114 -25.20 8.38 7.44
C ARG A 114 -24.87 7.40 8.58
N LYS A 115 -25.34 6.15 8.48
CA LYS A 115 -25.10 5.15 9.51
C LYS A 115 -23.61 4.80 9.57
N LYS A 116 -23.03 4.71 10.78
CA LYS A 116 -21.67 4.22 10.97
C LYS A 116 -21.64 2.71 10.77
N ILE A 117 -20.79 2.24 9.86
CA ILE A 117 -20.48 0.83 9.61
C ILE A 117 -19.05 0.54 10.05
N LYS A 118 -18.78 -0.72 10.40
CA LYS A 118 -17.42 -1.21 10.60
C LYS A 118 -17.01 -1.94 9.32
N LYS A 119 -15.93 -1.48 8.71
CA LYS A 119 -15.30 -2.17 7.59
C LYS A 119 -14.11 -2.96 8.13
N HIS A 120 -14.17 -4.27 8.03
CA HIS A 120 -13.08 -5.13 8.45
C HIS A 120 -11.93 -5.05 7.44
N THR A 121 -10.71 -5.12 7.94
CA THR A 121 -9.48 -5.11 7.17
C THR A 121 -8.61 -6.25 7.66
N ILE A 122 -8.15 -7.10 6.76
CA ILE A 122 -7.13 -8.11 7.06
C ILE A 122 -5.83 -7.62 6.44
N VAL A 123 -4.77 -7.65 7.23
CA VAL A 123 -3.42 -7.34 6.80
C VAL A 123 -2.59 -8.61 6.97
N SER A 124 -1.80 -8.94 5.96
CA SER A 124 -0.81 -10.00 6.05
C SER A 124 0.53 -9.48 5.58
N THR A 125 1.59 -9.80 6.30
CA THR A 125 2.96 -9.46 5.91
C THR A 125 3.84 -10.69 5.88
N VAL A 126 4.72 -10.76 4.89
CA VAL A 126 5.65 -11.85 4.66
C VAL A 126 7.07 -11.32 4.82
N HIS A 127 7.95 -12.06 5.50
CA HIS A 127 9.36 -11.68 5.68
C HIS A 127 10.27 -12.89 5.95
N THR A 128 11.59 -12.70 5.82
CA THR A 128 12.60 -13.75 6.07
C THR A 128 13.28 -13.65 7.43
N GLY A 129 12.81 -12.75 8.30
CA GLY A 129 13.34 -12.59 9.66
C GLY A 129 13.83 -11.17 9.93
N PHE A 130 14.80 -11.03 10.84
CA PHE A 130 15.45 -9.74 11.09
C PHE A 130 16.55 -9.46 10.06
N ASP A 131 16.73 -8.19 9.72
CA ASP A 131 17.86 -7.71 8.91
C ASP A 131 19.09 -7.64 9.83
N GLU A 132 19.95 -8.65 9.78
CA GLU A 132 21.10 -8.79 10.69
C GLU A 132 22.07 -7.61 10.62
N GLU A 133 22.17 -6.93 9.48
CA GLU A 133 23.07 -5.78 9.30
C GLU A 133 22.51 -4.51 9.95
N LYS A 134 21.18 -4.31 9.88
CA LYS A 134 20.50 -3.12 10.43
C LYS A 134 19.91 -3.34 11.81
N TYR A 135 19.84 -4.59 12.26
CA TYR A 135 19.23 -4.95 13.52
C TYR A 135 20.02 -4.38 14.69
N THR A 136 19.31 -3.69 15.57
CA THR A 136 19.79 -3.43 16.93
C THR A 136 18.71 -3.82 17.92
N VAL A 137 19.08 -4.23 19.13
CA VAL A 137 18.12 -4.63 20.18
C VAL A 137 17.05 -3.56 20.44
N LYS A 138 17.38 -2.27 20.27
CA LYS A 138 16.45 -1.14 20.42
C LYS A 138 15.65 -0.81 19.16
N ARG A 139 16.09 -1.25 17.99
CA ARG A 139 15.46 -0.99 16.68
C ARG A 139 15.48 -2.28 15.85
N PRO A 140 14.54 -3.20 16.07
CA PRO A 140 14.40 -4.37 15.23
C PRO A 140 13.98 -3.93 13.82
N VAL A 141 14.77 -4.33 12.82
CA VAL A 141 14.47 -4.12 11.41
C VAL A 141 14.16 -5.48 10.79
N ILE A 142 13.03 -5.59 10.10
CA ILE A 142 12.60 -6.83 9.45
C ILE A 142 13.13 -6.86 8.02
N ALA A 143 13.82 -7.95 7.66
CA ALA A 143 14.36 -8.16 6.32
C ALA A 143 13.27 -8.55 5.34
N ASN A 144 13.36 -8.03 4.12
CA ASN A 144 12.55 -8.46 2.97
C ASN A 144 11.04 -8.38 3.22
N LYS A 145 10.58 -7.45 4.06
CA LYS A 145 9.16 -7.38 4.43
C LYS A 145 8.30 -6.91 3.26
N LEU A 146 7.34 -7.74 2.89
CA LEU A 146 6.30 -7.44 1.92
C LEU A 146 4.93 -7.62 2.57
N GLY A 147 3.88 -7.00 2.03
CA GLY A 147 2.55 -7.08 2.63
C GLY A 147 1.42 -6.96 1.65
N ILE A 148 0.29 -7.53 2.04
CA ILE A 148 -1.00 -7.36 1.38
C ILE A 148 -2.01 -6.87 2.41
N PHE A 149 -3.06 -6.22 1.92
CA PHE A 149 -4.26 -6.03 2.69
C PHE A 149 -5.51 -6.27 1.83
N GLU A 150 -6.60 -6.63 2.50
CA GLU A 150 -7.93 -6.66 1.91
C GLU A 150 -8.87 -5.79 2.75
N MET A 151 -9.64 -4.95 2.08
CA MET A 151 -10.73 -4.15 2.64
C MET A 151 -12.00 -4.46 1.84
N ASP A 152 -13.17 -4.26 2.44
CA ASP A 152 -14.49 -4.31 1.78
C ASP A 152 -15.01 -5.68 1.31
N ASN A 153 -14.16 -6.58 0.79
CA ASN A 153 -14.55 -7.97 0.48
C ASN A 153 -14.43 -8.91 1.68
N ILE A 154 -14.44 -8.37 2.89
CA ILE A 154 -14.43 -9.14 4.13
C ILE A 154 -15.85 -9.08 4.68
N PRO A 155 -16.68 -10.11 4.49
CA PRO A 155 -18.06 -10.08 4.93
C PRO A 155 -18.16 -10.04 6.46
N ASP A 156 -19.30 -9.55 6.96
CA ASP A 156 -19.67 -9.54 8.39
C ASP A 156 -19.54 -10.91 9.09
N TYR A 157 -19.34 -12.00 8.33
CA TYR A 157 -19.36 -13.39 8.75
C TYR A 157 -17.98 -14.10 8.76
N LEU A 158 -16.88 -13.49 9.22
CA LEU A 158 -15.61 -14.23 9.47
C LEU A 158 -15.73 -15.49 10.39
N LYS A 159 -16.95 -15.85 10.83
CA LYS A 159 -17.36 -17.15 11.37
C LYS A 159 -17.43 -18.31 10.36
N LYS A 160 -17.43 -18.11 9.02
CA LYS A 160 -17.44 -19.23 8.06
C LYS A 160 -16.28 -19.10 7.05
N GLU A 161 -15.55 -20.19 6.87
CA GLU A 161 -14.24 -20.30 6.22
C GLU A 161 -14.15 -19.82 4.76
N ALA A 162 -15.29 -19.62 4.08
CA ALA A 162 -15.37 -19.27 2.65
C ALA A 162 -14.83 -17.87 2.28
N ASN A 163 -14.51 -17.01 3.25
CA ASN A 163 -14.16 -15.59 3.00
C ASN A 163 -12.68 -15.24 3.01
N LEU A 164 -11.80 -16.15 3.43
CA LEU A 164 -10.36 -15.89 3.45
C LEU A 164 -9.73 -16.01 2.06
N LYS A 165 -10.40 -16.73 1.15
CA LYS A 165 -9.86 -17.10 -0.16
C LYS A 165 -9.29 -15.91 -0.97
N PRO A 166 -9.96 -14.74 -1.07
CA PRO A 166 -9.39 -13.61 -1.80
C PRO A 166 -8.07 -13.12 -1.19
N VAL A 167 -7.99 -13.05 0.14
CA VAL A 167 -6.78 -12.63 0.87
C VAL A 167 -5.67 -13.66 0.70
N LEU A 168 -5.99 -14.94 0.83
CA LEU A 168 -5.02 -16.03 0.68
C LEU A 168 -4.48 -16.12 -0.74
N LEU A 169 -5.31 -15.93 -1.77
CA LEU A 169 -4.84 -15.88 -3.16
C LEU A 169 -3.85 -14.75 -3.37
N LYS A 170 -4.15 -13.54 -2.88
CA LYS A 170 -3.21 -12.41 -2.92
C LYS A 170 -1.91 -12.73 -2.19
N LEU A 171 -1.99 -13.41 -1.05
CA LEU A 171 -0.82 -13.77 -0.24
C LEU A 171 0.06 -14.76 -0.98
N PHE A 172 -0.54 -15.79 -1.58
CA PHE A 172 0.18 -16.83 -2.30
C PHE A 172 0.84 -16.26 -3.56
N THR A 173 0.11 -15.42 -4.30
CA THR A 173 0.67 -14.70 -5.45
C THR A 173 1.82 -13.79 -5.06
N LEU A 174 1.74 -13.08 -3.92
CA LEU A 174 2.87 -12.30 -3.41
C LEU A 174 4.07 -13.20 -3.10
N ILE A 175 3.85 -14.32 -2.41
CA ILE A 175 4.92 -15.26 -2.05
C ILE A 175 5.59 -15.82 -3.31
N GLU A 176 4.81 -16.33 -4.26
CA GLU A 176 5.32 -16.92 -5.50
C GLU A 176 6.01 -15.90 -6.40
N THR A 177 5.52 -14.67 -6.44
CA THR A 177 6.12 -13.60 -7.26
C THR A 177 7.46 -13.15 -6.71
N HIS A 178 7.58 -13.01 -5.38
CA HIS A 178 8.71 -12.32 -4.77
C HIS A 178 9.71 -13.21 -4.04
N TYR A 179 9.37 -14.46 -3.71
CA TYR A 179 10.24 -15.35 -2.93
C TYR A 179 10.57 -16.64 -3.66
N ASN A 180 11.80 -17.13 -3.48
CA ASN A 180 12.26 -18.41 -4.01
C ASN A 180 11.78 -19.55 -3.10
N MET A 181 10.61 -20.10 -3.44
CA MET A 181 10.03 -21.25 -2.74
C MET A 181 10.73 -22.55 -3.16
N THR A 182 11.68 -23.01 -2.35
CA THR A 182 12.30 -24.34 -2.47
C THR A 182 11.62 -25.35 -1.54
N PRO A 183 11.74 -26.67 -1.81
CA PRO A 183 11.23 -27.70 -0.89
C PRO A 183 11.85 -27.60 0.50
N ASN A 184 11.13 -28.05 1.52
CA ASN A 184 11.57 -28.15 2.92
C ASN A 184 11.82 -26.82 3.67
N ILE A 185 11.52 -25.66 3.08
CA ILE A 185 11.44 -24.40 3.83
C ILE A 185 10.38 -24.51 4.93
N GLU A 186 10.65 -23.90 6.08
CA GLU A 186 9.68 -23.72 7.16
C GLU A 186 8.83 -22.47 6.90
N ILE A 187 7.52 -22.59 6.97
CA ILE A 187 6.61 -21.45 6.88
C ILE A 187 5.91 -21.29 8.22
N MET A 188 6.12 -20.16 8.88
CA MET A 188 5.59 -19.88 10.20
C MET A 188 4.52 -18.80 10.14
N ILE A 189 3.28 -19.20 10.44
CA ILE A 189 2.13 -18.30 10.47
C ILE A 189 2.00 -17.74 11.87
N LEU A 190 2.16 -16.43 11.99
CA LEU A 190 2.10 -15.66 13.23
C LEU A 190 0.83 -14.82 13.24
N GLY A 191 0.15 -14.76 14.37
CA GLY A 191 -1.04 -13.95 14.55
C GLY A 191 -1.64 -14.14 15.92
N ASP A 192 -2.79 -13.52 16.15
CA ASP A 192 -3.59 -13.85 17.32
C ASP A 192 -4.16 -15.27 17.21
N GLY A 193 -4.76 -15.76 18.31
CA GLY A 193 -5.41 -17.06 18.36
C GLY A 193 -6.70 -17.18 17.54
N ALA A 194 -6.98 -16.25 16.61
CA ALA A 194 -8.25 -16.23 15.92
C ALA A 194 -8.41 -17.46 15.00
N PRO A 195 -9.58 -18.12 15.00
CA PRO A 195 -9.80 -19.36 14.24
C PRO A 195 -9.48 -19.25 12.74
N TRP A 196 -9.69 -18.08 12.15
CA TRP A 196 -9.44 -17.83 10.73
C TRP A 196 -7.94 -17.85 10.38
N ILE A 197 -7.06 -17.45 11.31
CA ILE A 197 -5.59 -17.54 11.12
C ILE A 197 -5.16 -19.00 11.23
N LYS A 198 -5.67 -19.72 12.25
CA LYS A 198 -5.41 -21.15 12.40
C LYS A 198 -5.83 -21.95 11.15
N ASN A 199 -6.96 -21.60 10.55
CA ASN A 199 -7.43 -22.25 9.32
C ASN A 199 -6.54 -21.96 8.11
N THR A 200 -5.82 -20.83 8.09
CA THR A 200 -4.86 -20.50 7.03
C THR A 200 -3.75 -21.55 6.91
N LYS A 201 -3.35 -22.18 8.03
CA LYS A 201 -2.40 -23.31 8.04
C LYS A 201 -2.82 -24.43 7.09
N ASN A 202 -4.09 -24.80 7.10
CA ASN A 202 -4.59 -25.90 6.26
C ASN A 202 -4.54 -25.53 4.78
N PHE A 203 -4.93 -24.31 4.43
CA PHE A 203 -4.83 -23.82 3.05
C PHE A 203 -3.39 -23.74 2.56
N MET A 204 -2.48 -23.24 3.39
CA MET A 204 -1.05 -23.20 3.09
C MET A 204 -0.48 -24.61 2.85
N HIS A 205 -0.92 -25.60 3.62
CA HIS A 205 -0.45 -26.98 3.46
C HIS A 205 -0.93 -27.62 2.16
N GLN A 206 -2.11 -27.25 1.69
CA GLN A 206 -2.60 -27.67 0.37
C GLN A 206 -1.83 -26.99 -0.76
N TYR A 207 -1.47 -25.71 -0.60
CA TYR A 207 -0.82 -24.91 -1.64
C TYR A 207 0.69 -25.16 -1.73
N PHE A 208 1.37 -25.35 -0.60
CA PHE A 208 2.80 -25.62 -0.50
C PHE A 208 3.07 -26.99 0.16
N PRO A 209 2.69 -28.11 -0.48
CA PRO A 209 2.72 -29.44 0.15
C PRO A 209 4.13 -29.98 0.43
N LYS A 210 5.18 -29.36 -0.13
CA LYS A 210 6.58 -29.75 0.05
C LYS A 210 7.27 -28.98 1.19
N ASN A 211 6.54 -28.12 1.90
CA ASN A 211 7.08 -27.24 2.92
C ASN A 211 6.50 -27.56 4.30
N LYS A 212 7.27 -27.29 5.35
CA LYS A 212 6.82 -27.51 6.73
C LYS A 212 6.06 -26.28 7.19
N ILE A 213 4.83 -26.44 7.65
CA ILE A 213 3.96 -25.30 7.98
C ILE A 213 3.58 -25.33 9.46
N HIS A 214 3.85 -24.21 10.12
CA HIS A 214 3.68 -23.98 11.54
C HIS A 214 2.70 -22.83 11.77
N TYR A 215 2.00 -22.88 12.90
CA TYR A 215 1.16 -21.82 13.45
C TYR A 215 1.43 -21.76 14.95
#